data_AF-A0A368GLZ2-F1
#
_entry.id   AF-A0A368GLZ2-F1
#
_cell.length_a   1.000
_cell.length_b   1.000
_cell.length_c   1.000
_cell.angle_alpha   90.00
_cell.angle_beta   90.00
_cell.angle_gamma   90.00
#
_symmetry.space_group_name_H-M   'P 1'
#
loop_
_entity.id
_entity.type
_entity.pdbx_description
1 polymer ?
#
loop_
_entity_poly.entity_id
_entity_poly.type
_entity_poly.pdbx_seq_one_letter_code
_entity_poly.pdbx_strand_id
1 'polypeptide(L)'
;MRSGMNPALEEKRKCGSSLYELIINHGSVFKIFPLIQSLTTSREAVKTATIDVIKEFADDGVIYLELRSTPRATSEMSKQAYIGALIEGIVQGSRDYGLVTRLLLSIDRRQSVEEAEHTVEMAAAEREWNY
;
A
#
# COMPACT_ATOMS: atom_id res chain seq x y z
N MET A 1 -15.02 36.58 29.12
CA MET A 1 -15.56 36.69 27.75
C MET A 1 -15.36 35.35 27.05
N ARG A 2 -16.45 34.71 26.62
CA ARG A 2 -16.44 33.38 26.00
C ARG A 2 -15.86 33.50 24.59
N SER A 3 -14.67 32.95 24.35
CA SER A 3 -14.22 32.67 22.98
C SER A 3 -14.94 31.40 22.54
N GLY A 4 -16.07 31.57 21.86
CA GLY A 4 -16.83 30.48 21.28
C GLY A 4 -16.00 29.84 20.18
N MET A 5 -15.64 28.58 20.38
CA MET A 5 -15.04 27.74 19.36
C MET A 5 -15.97 27.70 18.14
N ASN A 6 -15.43 27.91 16.94
CA ASN A 6 -16.20 27.96 15.70
C ASN A 6 -16.90 26.59 15.45
N PRO A 7 -18.24 26.52 15.34
CA PRO A 7 -18.97 25.27 15.16
C PRO A 7 -18.56 24.48 13.90
N ALA A 8 -18.01 25.15 12.87
CA ALA A 8 -17.46 24.49 11.69
C ALA A 8 -16.19 23.66 11.98
N LEU A 9 -15.43 24.00 13.02
CA LEU A 9 -14.25 23.22 13.44
C LEU A 9 -14.65 21.98 14.26
N GLU A 10 -15.80 22.03 14.93
CA GLU A 10 -16.37 20.90 15.67
C GLU A 10 -17.01 19.87 14.72
N GLU A 11 -17.61 20.34 13.62
CA GLU A 11 -18.17 19.51 12.56
C GLU A 11 -17.08 18.79 11.73
N LYS A 12 -15.94 19.45 11.49
CA LYS A 12 -14.78 18.81 10.84
C LYS A 12 -14.14 17.69 11.69
N ARG A 13 -14.20 17.76 13.02
CA ARG A 13 -13.73 16.67 13.90
C ARG A 13 -14.62 15.43 13.82
N LYS A 14 -15.94 15.59 13.65
CA LYS A 14 -16.90 14.48 13.52
C LYS A 14 -16.82 13.75 12.19
N CYS A 15 -16.49 14.45 11.10
CA CYS A 15 -16.37 13.83 9.77
C CYS A 15 -15.08 12.98 9.66
N GLY A 16 -13.97 13.44 10.26
CA GLY A 16 -12.71 12.70 10.29
C GLY A 16 -12.74 11.45 11.18
N SER A 17 -13.42 11.50 12.33
CA SER A 17 -13.47 10.37 13.27
C SER A 17 -14.24 9.15 12.76
N SER A 18 -15.23 9.36 11.88
CA SER A 18 -16.05 8.28 11.31
C SER A 18 -15.25 7.33 10.40
N LEU A 19 -14.25 7.84 9.67
CA LEU A 19 -13.39 7.01 8.81
C LEU A 19 -12.38 6.21 9.63
N TYR A 20 -11.81 6.80 10.69
CA TYR A 20 -10.95 6.08 11.63
C TYR A 20 -11.71 5.02 12.44
N GLU A 21 -12.94 5.29 12.88
CA GLU A 21 -13.79 4.30 13.56
C GLU A 21 -14.18 3.13 12.64
N LEU A 22 -14.37 3.38 11.34
CA LEU A 22 -14.66 2.32 10.35
C LEU A 22 -13.46 1.38 10.13
N ILE A 23 -12.23 1.88 10.30
CA ILE A 23 -10.98 1.12 10.21
C ILE A 23 -10.80 0.20 11.44
N ILE A 24 -11.29 0.60 12.62
CA ILE A 24 -11.07 -0.11 13.90
C ILE A 24 -12.01 -1.31 14.08
N ASN A 25 -13.13 -1.40 13.34
CA ASN A 25 -14.08 -2.49 13.48
C ASN A 25 -13.69 -3.70 12.59
N HIS A 26 -13.30 -4.80 13.24
CA HIS A 26 -12.59 -5.97 12.68
C HIS A 26 -13.27 -6.63 11.45
N GLY A 27 -14.58 -6.41 11.24
CA GLY A 27 -15.32 -6.91 10.06
C GLY A 27 -15.54 -5.89 8.93
N SER A 28 -15.48 -4.58 9.21
CA SER A 28 -15.75 -3.53 8.21
C SER A 28 -14.51 -3.06 7.46
N VAL A 29 -13.32 -3.23 8.03
CA VAL A 29 -12.06 -2.88 7.36
C VAL A 29 -11.90 -3.61 6.02
N PHE A 30 -12.41 -4.83 5.90
CA PHE A 30 -12.31 -5.59 4.66
C PHE A 30 -13.17 -5.03 3.51
N LYS A 31 -14.19 -4.23 3.82
CA LYS A 31 -15.07 -3.61 2.83
C LYS A 31 -14.42 -2.41 2.14
N ILE A 32 -13.36 -1.84 2.72
CA ILE A 32 -12.65 -0.70 2.11
C ILE A 32 -11.58 -1.15 1.11
N PHE A 33 -11.06 -2.38 1.24
CA PHE A 33 -10.02 -2.87 0.35
C PHE A 33 -10.42 -2.85 -1.14
N PRO A 34 -11.65 -3.24 -1.55
CA PRO A 34 -12.04 -3.11 -2.95
C PRO A 34 -11.95 -1.66 -3.48
N LEU A 35 -12.29 -0.68 -2.65
CA LEU A 35 -12.18 0.73 -3.01
C LEU A 35 -10.71 1.14 -3.16
N ILE A 36 -9.85 0.79 -2.21
CA ILE A 36 -8.40 1.07 -2.29
C ILE A 36 -7.78 0.39 -3.51
N GLN A 37 -8.18 -0.85 -3.79
CA GLN A 37 -7.73 -1.60 -4.95
C GLN A 37 -8.17 -0.96 -6.27
N SER A 38 -9.34 -0.30 -6.31
CA SER A 38 -9.80 0.44 -7.49
C SER A 38 -8.96 1.69 -7.80
N LEU A 39 -8.19 2.20 -6.84
CA LEU A 39 -7.29 3.34 -7.03
C LEU A 39 -5.92 2.92 -7.57
N THR A 40 -5.62 1.61 -7.59
CA THR A 40 -4.31 1.04 -7.97
C THR A 40 -4.45 0.10 -9.16
N THR A 41 -5.19 0.53 -10.19
CA THR A 41 -5.49 -0.30 -11.37
C THR A 41 -4.38 -0.28 -12.43
N SER A 42 -3.58 0.80 -12.48
CA SER A 42 -2.49 0.99 -13.45
C SER A 42 -1.10 0.84 -12.81
N ARG A 43 -0.10 0.66 -13.67
CA ARG A 43 1.32 0.56 -13.28
C ARG A 43 1.78 1.82 -12.57
N GLU A 44 1.46 2.98 -13.14
CA GLU A 44 1.85 4.29 -12.63
C GLU A 44 1.23 4.54 -11.26
N ALA A 45 -0.05 4.20 -11.08
CA ALA A 45 -0.73 4.36 -9.79
C ALA A 45 -0.07 3.51 -8.69
N VAL A 46 0.28 2.26 -8.98
CA VAL A 46 1.01 1.39 -8.02
C VAL A 46 2.38 1.96 -7.69
N LYS A 47 3.13 2.43 -8.70
CA LYS A 47 4.45 3.02 -8.50
C LYS A 47 4.38 4.28 -7.62
N THR A 48 3.48 5.22 -7.94
CA THR A 48 3.28 6.45 -7.16
C THR A 48 2.90 6.13 -5.72
N ALA A 49 1.90 5.26 -5.51
CA ALA A 49 1.49 4.85 -4.17
C ALA A 49 2.64 4.22 -3.37
N THR A 50 3.51 3.45 -4.03
CA THR A 50 4.69 2.84 -3.38
C THR A 50 5.70 3.89 -2.92
N ILE A 51 5.97 4.90 -3.75
CA ILE A 51 6.89 6.00 -3.42
C ILE A 51 6.32 6.83 -2.27
N ASP A 52 5.02 7.12 -2.29
CA ASP A 52 4.35 7.90 -1.24
C ASP A 52 4.41 7.18 0.12
N VAL A 53 4.17 5.86 0.13
CA VAL A 53 4.30 5.05 1.36
C VAL A 53 5.74 5.10 1.90
N ILE A 54 6.75 4.98 1.04
CA ILE A 54 8.17 5.05 1.47
C ILE A 54 8.50 6.42 2.04
N LYS A 55 8.03 7.49 1.39
CA LYS A 55 8.20 8.86 1.87
C LYS A 55 7.59 9.05 3.26
N GLU A 56 6.34 8.64 3.46
CA GLU A 56 5.65 8.77 4.74
C GLU A 56 6.41 8.05 5.87
N PHE A 57 6.89 6.83 5.62
CA PHE A 57 7.70 6.11 6.61
C PHE A 57 9.06 6.75 6.86
N ALA A 58 9.71 7.30 5.83
CA ALA A 58 10.98 8.02 5.99
C ALA A 58 10.80 9.30 6.82
N ASP A 59 9.71 10.04 6.59
CA ASP A 59 9.34 11.25 7.36
C ASP A 59 9.07 10.91 8.84
N ASP A 60 8.57 9.70 9.13
CA ASP A 60 8.42 9.17 10.49
C ASP A 60 9.74 8.66 11.12
N GLY A 61 10.86 8.76 10.41
CA GLY A 61 12.19 8.35 10.88
C GLY A 61 12.44 6.84 10.81
N VAL A 62 11.66 6.10 10.02
CA VAL A 62 11.95 4.69 9.74
C VAL A 62 13.23 4.60 8.91
N ILE A 63 14.07 3.62 9.24
CA ILE A 63 15.35 3.37 8.54
C ILE A 63 15.37 2.07 7.74
N TYR A 64 14.41 1.17 7.98
CA TYR A 64 14.22 -0.08 7.26
C TYR A 64 12.73 -0.45 7.19
N LEU A 65 12.24 -0.74 5.98
CA LEU A 65 10.84 -1.04 5.70
C LEU A 65 10.68 -2.36 4.93
N GLU A 66 9.84 -3.25 5.45
CA GLU A 66 9.36 -4.43 4.71
C GLU A 66 7.95 -4.18 4.18
N LEU A 67 7.86 -3.77 2.92
CA LEU A 67 6.59 -3.53 2.25
C LEU A 67 5.95 -4.87 1.87
N ARG A 68 4.70 -5.07 2.30
CA ARG A 68 3.90 -6.28 1.97
C ARG A 68 2.85 -5.94 0.93
N SER A 69 2.74 -6.76 -0.11
CA SER A 69 1.66 -6.62 -1.10
C SER A 69 1.23 -7.97 -1.64
N THR A 70 -0.07 -8.14 -1.86
CA THR A 70 -0.64 -9.27 -2.63
C THR A 70 -0.70 -8.87 -4.10
N PRO A 71 0.13 -9.46 -4.99
CA PRO A 71 0.08 -9.16 -6.42
C PRO A 71 -1.29 -9.46 -7.00
N ARG A 72 -1.79 -8.54 -7.84
CA ARG A 72 -3.11 -8.66 -8.48
C ARG A 72 -2.97 -8.41 -9.97
N ALA A 73 -3.75 -9.15 -10.74
CA ALA A 73 -4.03 -8.80 -12.13
C ALA A 73 -5.25 -7.88 -12.16
N THR A 74 -5.20 -6.86 -13.01
CA THR A 74 -6.30 -5.94 -13.30
C THR A 74 -6.62 -6.02 -14.80
N SER A 75 -7.63 -5.28 -15.26
CA SER A 75 -7.91 -5.14 -16.70
C SER A 75 -6.74 -4.53 -17.49
N GLU A 76 -5.85 -3.81 -16.80
CA GLU A 76 -4.78 -3.00 -17.41
C GLU A 76 -3.38 -3.56 -17.11
N MET A 77 -3.25 -4.50 -16.19
CA MET A 77 -1.94 -4.90 -15.66
C MET A 77 -1.91 -6.36 -15.21
N SER A 78 -0.88 -7.11 -15.62
CA SER A 78 -0.61 -8.46 -15.12
C SER A 78 -0.01 -8.43 -13.71
N LYS A 79 0.00 -9.59 -13.01
CA LYS A 79 0.68 -9.71 -11.71
C LYS A 79 2.17 -9.37 -11.79
N GLN A 80 2.84 -9.79 -12.86
CA GLN A 80 4.25 -9.50 -13.12
C GLN A 80 4.46 -7.99 -13.33
N ALA A 81 3.59 -7.34 -14.11
CA ALA A 81 3.65 -5.90 -14.29
C ALA A 81 3.38 -5.13 -12.97
N TYR A 82 2.48 -5.63 -12.12
CA TYR A 82 2.25 -5.09 -10.78
C TYR A 82 3.51 -5.17 -9.92
N ILE A 83 4.17 -6.35 -9.88
CA ILE A 83 5.40 -6.55 -9.11
C ILE A 83 6.52 -5.63 -9.65
N GLY A 84 6.67 -5.53 -10.96
CA GLY A 84 7.63 -4.60 -11.56
C GLY A 84 7.36 -3.13 -11.19
N ALA A 85 6.09 -2.72 -11.10
CA ALA A 85 5.72 -1.37 -10.66
C ALA A 85 6.13 -1.10 -9.21
N LEU A 86 5.88 -2.07 -8.32
CA LEU A 86 6.31 -2.01 -6.92
C LEU A 86 7.83 -1.88 -6.82
N ILE A 87 8.57 -2.71 -7.56
CA ILE A 87 10.03 -2.72 -7.51
C ILE A 87 10.59 -1.39 -8.01
N GLU A 88 10.08 -0.86 -9.13
CA GLU A 88 10.47 0.48 -9.59
C GLU A 88 10.19 1.56 -8.54
N GLY A 89 9.02 1.52 -7.90
CA GLY A 89 8.66 2.45 -6.83
C GLY A 89 9.56 2.30 -5.61
N ILE A 90 9.93 1.07 -5.24
CA ILE A 90 10.84 0.76 -4.14
C ILE A 90 12.24 1.29 -4.42
N VAL A 91 12.79 0.99 -5.60
CA VAL A 91 14.11 1.46 -6.00
C VAL A 91 14.13 2.99 -5.98
N GLN A 92 13.15 3.63 -6.62
CA GLN A 92 13.10 5.09 -6.64
C GLN A 92 12.89 5.70 -5.25
N GLY A 93 11.92 5.22 -4.47
CA GLY A 93 11.64 5.75 -3.13
C GLY A 93 12.80 5.54 -2.17
N SER A 94 13.43 4.36 -2.19
CA SER A 94 14.59 4.06 -1.33
C SER A 94 15.76 5.01 -1.64
N ARG A 95 15.96 5.34 -2.92
CA ARG A 95 16.93 6.37 -3.35
C ARG A 95 16.61 7.72 -2.76
N ASP A 96 15.40 8.17 -3.05
CA ASP A 96 15.04 9.58 -2.95
C ASP A 96 14.89 9.98 -1.48
N TYR A 97 14.55 9.02 -0.60
CA TYR A 97 14.33 9.24 0.83
C TYR A 97 15.32 8.54 1.76
N GLY A 98 16.30 7.79 1.23
CA GLY A 98 17.33 7.13 2.03
C GLY A 98 16.81 6.01 2.95
N LEU A 99 15.63 5.45 2.64
CA LEU A 99 15.00 4.37 3.41
C LEU A 99 15.29 3.01 2.75
N VAL A 100 15.92 2.08 3.49
CA VAL A 100 16.13 0.72 2.98
C VAL A 100 14.80 -0.01 2.92
N THR A 101 14.30 -0.29 1.72
CA THR A 101 13.01 -0.97 1.54
C THR A 101 13.18 -2.35 0.92
N ARG A 102 12.42 -3.33 1.41
CA ARG A 102 12.33 -4.71 0.92
C ARG A 102 10.89 -5.09 0.65
N LEU A 103 10.68 -5.99 -0.31
CA LEU A 103 9.34 -6.42 -0.73
C LEU A 103 9.06 -7.84 -0.23
N LEU A 104 7.87 -8.02 0.33
CA LEU A 104 7.30 -9.31 0.71
C LEU A 104 6.00 -9.54 -0.06
N LEU A 105 5.98 -10.56 -0.94
CA LEU A 105 4.75 -10.94 -1.64
C LEU A 105 3.85 -11.74 -0.70
N SER A 106 2.61 -11.27 -0.57
CA SER A 106 1.61 -11.84 0.34
C SER A 106 0.67 -12.78 -0.41
N ILE A 107 0.47 -13.99 0.11
CA ILE A 107 -0.48 -14.98 -0.42
C ILE A 107 -1.86 -14.74 0.21
N ASP A 108 -2.90 -14.62 -0.62
CA ASP A 108 -4.29 -14.55 -0.15
C ASP A 108 -4.84 -15.96 0.04
N ARG A 109 -5.15 -16.32 1.30
CA ARG A 109 -5.71 -17.64 1.66
C ARG A 109 -7.02 -18.01 0.98
N ARG A 110 -7.69 -17.06 0.31
CA ARG A 110 -8.91 -17.29 -0.48
C ARG A 110 -8.61 -17.83 -1.88
N GLN A 111 -7.36 -17.71 -2.34
CA GLN A 111 -6.91 -18.18 -3.65
C GLN A 111 -6.58 -19.68 -3.60
N SER A 112 -6.47 -20.30 -4.78
CA SER A 112 -6.06 -21.69 -4.91
C SER A 112 -4.59 -21.89 -4.51
N VAL A 113 -4.21 -23.15 -4.25
CA VAL A 113 -2.81 -23.53 -4.01
C VAL A 113 -1.93 -23.17 -5.21
N GLU A 114 -2.42 -23.40 -6.44
CA GLU A 114 -1.71 -23.06 -7.67
C GLU A 114 -1.39 -21.55 -7.77
N GLU A 115 -2.33 -20.68 -7.40
CA GLU A 115 -2.11 -19.22 -7.36
C GLU A 115 -1.10 -18.82 -6.27
N ALA A 116 -1.09 -19.55 -5.15
CA ALA A 116 -0.11 -19.36 -4.09
C ALA A 116 1.30 -19.78 -4.57
N GLU A 117 1.43 -20.94 -5.22
CA GLU A 117 2.67 -21.43 -5.80
C GLU A 117 3.23 -20.45 -6.86
N HIS A 118 2.38 -19.97 -7.76
CA HIS A 118 2.77 -18.96 -8.75
C HIS A 118 3.26 -17.66 -8.09
N THR A 119 2.68 -17.27 -6.94
CA THR A 119 3.18 -16.11 -6.17
C THR A 119 4.58 -16.36 -5.59
N VAL A 120 4.86 -17.58 -5.14
CA VAL A 120 6.20 -17.98 -4.67
C VAL A 120 7.21 -18.01 -5.81
N GLU A 121 6.83 -18.53 -6.98
CA GLU A 121 7.69 -18.54 -8.17
C GLU A 121 8.06 -17.13 -8.61
N MET A 122 7.09 -16.22 -8.68
CA MET A 122 7.35 -14.81 -8.96
C MET A 122 8.27 -14.17 -7.92
N ALA A 123 8.07 -14.46 -6.63
CA ALA A 123 8.97 -13.96 -5.59
C ALA A 123 10.40 -14.49 -5.75
N ALA A 124 10.56 -15.75 -6.19
CA ALA A 124 11.86 -16.38 -6.39
C ALA A 124 12.59 -15.83 -7.62
N ALA A 125 11.86 -15.53 -8.70
CA ALA A 125 12.40 -14.92 -9.91
C ALA A 125 12.94 -13.51 -9.66
N GLU A 126 12.30 -12.77 -8.74
CA GLU A 126 12.59 -11.37 -8.44
C GLU A 126 13.47 -11.18 -7.19
N ARG A 127 14.40 -12.10 -6.93
CA ARG A 127 15.25 -12.08 -5.71
C ARG A 127 16.38 -11.06 -5.76
N GLU A 128 16.85 -10.67 -6.94
CA GLU A 128 18.04 -9.85 -7.10
C GLU A 128 17.72 -8.52 -7.78
N TRP A 129 17.23 -7.58 -6.96
CA TRP A 129 17.12 -6.17 -7.35
C TRP A 129 18.05 -5.37 -6.44
N ASN A 130 19.25 -5.06 -6.96
CA ASN A 130 20.26 -4.31 -6.24
C ASN A 130 19.96 -2.81 -6.31
N TYR A 131 20.15 -2.15 -5.16
CA TYR A 131 20.07 -0.71 -4.98
C TYR A 131 21.47 -0.13 -4.77
#